data_AF-A0A7C8IAC7-F1
#
_entry.id   AF-A0A7C8IAC7-F1
#
_cell.length_a   1.000
_cell.length_b   1.000
_cell.length_c   1.000
_cell.angle_alpha   90.00
_cell.angle_beta   90.00
_cell.angle_gamma   90.00
#
_symmetry.space_group_name_H-M   'P 1'
#
loop_
_entity.id
_entity.type
_entity.pdbx_description
1 polymer ?
#
loop_
_entity_poly.entity_id
_entity_poly.type
_entity_poly.pdbx_seq_one_letter_code
_entity_poly.pdbx_strand_id
1 'polypeptide(L)'
;MERNTITPQISARPLLNATTKDRQNLLDIQELLNRLFVRNRNQHRRNHWFKSLAQFRKQLSLLLSELETEKKTSLPEKIEQRLRYWDDRCIHNWYLHFTQLVAVGPFAVAGLVLMACTARVCRITGITNLYEEIGSEDMKMILGAVDDGEIANEFGGLLDPEEEWGEVVEREEDEA
;
A
#
# COMPACT_ATOMS: atom_id res chain seq x y z
N MET A 1 20.48 5.99 -26.32
CA MET A 1 19.10 5.48 -26.32
C MET A 1 18.37 6.17 -25.19
N GLU A 2 17.67 7.27 -25.52
CA GLU A 2 16.82 7.98 -24.58
C GLU A 2 15.63 7.06 -24.26
N ARG A 3 15.54 6.59 -23.02
CA ARG A 3 14.32 5.95 -22.53
C ARG A 3 13.28 7.05 -22.47
N ASN A 4 12.38 7.07 -23.44
CA ASN A 4 11.19 7.91 -23.42
C ASN A 4 10.35 7.42 -22.22
N THR A 5 10.60 7.99 -21.04
CA THR A 5 9.80 7.71 -19.85
C THR A 5 8.43 8.31 -20.13
N ILE A 6 7.49 7.47 -20.55
CA ILE A 6 6.07 7.80 -20.55
C ILE A 6 5.73 7.96 -19.06
N THR A 7 5.99 9.15 -18.50
CA THR A 7 5.57 9.44 -17.13
C THR A 7 4.05 9.43 -17.16
N PRO A 8 3.39 8.59 -16.35
CA PRO A 8 1.95 8.65 -16.19
C PRO A 8 1.53 10.10 -15.93
N GLN A 9 0.66 10.65 -16.77
CA GLN A 9 0.01 11.92 -16.44
C GLN A 9 -1.04 11.65 -15.35
N ILE A 10 -0.57 11.52 -14.12
CA ILE A 10 -1.42 11.55 -12.93
C ILE A 10 -2.10 12.91 -12.91
N SER A 11 -3.42 12.91 -13.09
CA SER A 11 -4.23 14.12 -13.13
C SER A 11 -5.19 14.15 -11.94
N ALA A 12 -5.42 15.32 -11.35
CA ALA A 12 -6.39 15.50 -10.26
C ALA A 12 -7.85 15.44 -10.74
N ARG A 13 -8.10 15.42 -12.06
CA ARG A 13 -9.44 15.45 -12.67
C ARG A 13 -10.40 14.37 -12.15
N PRO A 14 -9.99 13.09 -11.99
CA PRO A 14 -10.88 12.04 -11.49
C PRO A 14 -11.35 12.32 -10.05
N LEU A 15 -10.45 12.82 -9.20
CA LEU A 15 -10.77 13.14 -7.81
C LEU A 15 -11.61 14.42 -7.67
N LEU A 16 -11.39 15.42 -8.53
CA LEU A 16 -12.17 16.66 -8.54
C LEU A 16 -13.59 16.43 -9.07
N ASN A 17 -13.75 15.52 -10.04
CA ASN A 17 -15.03 15.08 -10.56
C ASN A 17 -15.67 13.93 -9.74
N ALA A 18 -15.03 13.51 -8.64
CA ALA A 18 -15.49 12.40 -7.84
C ALA A 18 -16.90 12.67 -7.28
N THR A 19 -17.76 11.66 -7.40
CA THR A 19 -19.16 11.74 -6.98
C THR A 19 -19.22 11.93 -5.46
N THR A 20 -20.31 12.51 -4.93
CA THR A 20 -20.56 12.59 -3.47
C THR A 20 -20.39 11.22 -2.79
N LYS A 21 -20.78 10.14 -3.47
CA LYS A 21 -20.58 8.76 -3.02
C LYS A 21 -19.10 8.38 -2.89
N ASP A 22 -18.26 8.79 -3.82
CA ASP A 22 -16.82 8.49 -3.79
C ASP A 22 -16.12 9.25 -2.66
N ARG A 23 -16.55 10.50 -2.40
CA ARG A 23 -16.09 11.27 -1.24
C ARG A 23 -16.48 10.59 0.08
N GLN A 24 -17.72 10.11 0.18
CA GLN A 24 -18.15 9.33 1.35
C GLN A 24 -17.34 8.05 1.52
N ASN A 25 -17.07 7.31 0.44
CA ASN A 25 -16.23 6.11 0.49
C ASN A 25 -14.82 6.41 1.02
N LEU A 26 -14.21 7.55 0.66
CA LEU A 26 -12.89 7.93 1.19
C LEU A 26 -12.94 8.22 2.70
N LEU A 27 -14.02 8.85 3.18
CA LEU A 27 -14.24 9.10 4.61
C LEU A 27 -14.43 7.77 5.37
N ASP A 28 -15.25 6.86 4.84
CA ASP A 28 -15.50 5.55 5.44
C ASP A 28 -14.21 4.73 5.53
N ILE A 29 -13.37 4.77 4.49
CA ILE A 29 -12.03 4.14 4.49
C ILE A 29 -11.13 4.81 5.54
N GLN A 30 -11.12 6.14 5.63
CA GLN A 30 -10.32 6.85 6.63
C GLN A 30 -10.73 6.44 8.06
N GLU A 31 -12.03 6.31 8.32
CA GLU A 31 -12.53 5.86 9.61
C GLU A 31 -12.12 4.41 9.90
N LEU A 32 -12.26 3.52 8.93
CA LEU A 32 -11.82 2.13 9.04
C LEU A 32 -10.33 2.04 9.36
N LEU A 33 -9.48 2.79 8.66
CA LEU A 33 -8.04 2.84 8.90
C LEU A 33 -7.72 3.37 10.31
N ASN A 34 -8.47 4.37 10.80
CA ASN A 34 -8.33 4.87 12.17
C ASN A 34 -8.63 3.78 13.21
N ARG A 35 -9.74 3.06 13.03
CA ARG A 35 -10.15 1.97 13.92
C ARG A 35 -9.13 0.83 13.91
N LEU A 36 -8.66 0.42 12.73
CA LEU A 36 -7.61 -0.60 12.57
C LEU A 36 -6.30 -0.15 13.23
N PHE A 37 -5.90 1.11 13.05
CA PHE A 37 -4.68 1.65 13.63
C PHE A 37 -4.72 1.59 15.16
N VAL A 38 -5.81 2.06 15.79
CA VAL A 38 -5.93 2.06 17.25
C VAL A 38 -5.91 0.64 17.81
N ARG A 39 -6.64 -0.29 17.19
CA ARG A 39 -6.70 -1.70 17.60
C ARG A 39 -5.33 -2.39 17.54
N ASN A 40 -4.55 -2.10 16.52
CA ASN A 40 -3.27 -2.79 16.25
C ASN A 40 -2.05 -2.06 16.81
N ARG A 41 -2.23 -0.87 17.41
CA ARG A 41 -1.13 0.01 17.85
C ARG A 41 -0.19 -0.64 18.86
N ASN A 42 -0.76 -1.36 19.82
CA ASN A 42 0.02 -1.89 20.94
C ASN A 42 0.76 -3.20 20.58
N GLN A 43 0.29 -3.93 19.56
CA GLN A 43 0.82 -5.24 19.18
C GLN A 43 1.83 -5.16 18.04
N HIS A 44 1.70 -4.18 17.14
CA HIS A 44 2.41 -4.19 15.86
C HIS A 44 3.28 -2.96 15.60
N ARG A 45 3.59 -2.17 16.65
CA ARG A 45 4.33 -0.90 16.53
C ARG A 45 5.66 -1.00 15.77
N ARG A 46 6.35 -2.13 15.84
CA ARG A 46 7.65 -2.35 15.17
C ARG A 46 7.52 -2.89 13.75
N ASN A 47 6.35 -3.42 13.36
CA ASN A 47 6.15 -4.12 12.10
C ASN A 47 6.09 -3.15 10.90
N HIS A 48 6.66 -3.58 9.78
CA HIS A 48 6.72 -2.79 8.53
C HIS A 48 5.33 -2.48 7.97
N TRP A 49 4.42 -3.46 7.98
CA TRP A 49 3.02 -3.26 7.56
C TRP A 49 2.30 -2.22 8.41
N PHE A 50 2.59 -2.14 9.72
CA PHE A 50 1.96 -1.18 10.60
C PHE A 50 2.48 0.25 10.34
N LYS A 51 3.76 0.40 9.99
CA LYS A 51 4.33 1.66 9.52
C LYS A 51 3.67 2.10 8.21
N SER A 52 3.47 1.18 7.26
CA SER A 52 2.71 1.44 6.02
C SER A 52 1.27 1.86 6.30
N LEU A 53 0.57 1.18 7.22
CA LEU A 53 -0.78 1.57 7.65
C LEU A 53 -0.79 2.99 8.24
N ALA A 54 0.15 3.32 9.12
CA ALA A 54 0.25 4.64 9.72
C ALA A 54 0.48 5.73 8.65
N GLN A 55 1.37 5.46 7.68
CA GLN A 55 1.66 6.36 6.58
C GLN A 55 0.44 6.52 5.67
N PHE A 56 -0.21 5.42 5.28
CA PHE A 56 -1.40 5.43 4.43
C PHE A 56 -2.54 6.24 5.07
N ARG A 57 -2.83 5.99 6.35
CA ARG A 57 -3.82 6.74 7.13
C ARG A 57 -3.51 8.24 7.14
N LYS A 58 -2.25 8.61 7.40
CA LYS A 58 -1.82 10.01 7.43
C LYS A 58 -1.97 10.67 6.06
N GLN A 59 -1.53 9.99 5.01
CA GLN A 59 -1.64 10.50 3.63
C GLN A 59 -3.10 10.70 3.21
N LEU A 60 -3.98 9.73 3.48
CA LEU A 60 -5.41 9.85 3.20
C LEU A 60 -6.05 11.02 3.99
N SER A 61 -5.66 11.20 5.24
CA SER A 61 -6.13 12.34 6.05
C SER A 61 -5.67 13.69 5.50
N LEU A 62 -4.45 13.77 4.98
CA LEU A 62 -3.95 15.00 4.33
C LEU A 62 -4.72 15.29 3.05
N LEU A 63 -4.96 14.27 2.22
CA LEU A 63 -5.73 14.42 0.99
C LEU A 63 -7.15 14.94 1.27
N LEU A 64 -7.83 14.36 2.27
CA LEU A 64 -9.18 14.80 2.66
C LEU A 64 -9.18 16.25 3.18
N SER A 65 -8.19 16.62 3.99
CA SER A 65 -8.07 17.99 4.49
C SER A 65 -7.84 19.00 3.36
N GLU A 66 -7.03 18.66 2.36
CA GLU A 66 -6.80 19.51 1.18
C GLU A 66 -8.07 19.68 0.35
N LEU A 67 -8.85 18.60 0.18
CA LEU A 67 -10.14 18.64 -0.51
C LEU A 67 -11.19 19.53 0.19
N GLU A 68 -11.11 19.69 1.51
CA GLU A 68 -12.03 20.51 2.29
C GLU A 68 -11.61 21.98 2.42
N THR A 69 -10.30 22.24 2.51
CA THR A 69 -9.79 23.53 3.01
C THR A 69 -9.30 24.48 1.92
N GLU A 70 -8.87 23.98 0.76
CA GLU A 70 -8.15 24.82 -0.20
C GLU A 70 -9.01 25.54 -1.24
N LYS A 71 -8.55 26.73 -1.63
CA LYS A 71 -9.13 27.53 -2.72
C LYS A 71 -8.97 26.76 -4.04
N LYS A 72 -10.05 26.71 -4.84
CA LYS A 72 -10.15 25.96 -6.11
C LYS A 72 -9.00 26.20 -7.11
N THR A 73 -8.27 27.31 -6.99
CA THR A 73 -7.22 27.73 -7.92
C THR A 73 -5.89 26.98 -7.75
N SER A 74 -5.47 26.62 -6.52
CA SER A 74 -4.20 25.89 -6.27
C SER A 74 -4.39 24.41 -5.92
N LEU A 75 -5.64 24.02 -5.66
CA LEU A 75 -6.04 22.66 -5.31
C LEU A 75 -5.57 21.58 -6.32
N PRO A 76 -5.71 21.74 -7.65
CA PRO A 76 -5.36 20.68 -8.59
C PRO A 76 -3.86 20.36 -8.60
N GLU A 77 -2.99 21.37 -8.57
CA GLU A 77 -1.54 21.18 -8.63
C GLU A 77 -1.00 20.45 -7.39
N LYS A 78 -1.51 20.78 -6.20
CA LYS A 78 -1.11 20.12 -4.95
C LYS A 78 -1.61 18.68 -4.88
N ILE A 79 -2.84 18.43 -5.32
CA ILE A 79 -3.37 17.06 -5.41
C ILE A 79 -2.49 16.26 -6.39
N GLU A 80 -2.16 16.79 -7.57
CA GLU A 80 -1.32 16.10 -8.54
C GLU A 80 0.08 15.80 -7.99
N GLN A 81 0.72 16.75 -7.31
CA GLN A 81 2.00 16.53 -6.64
C GLN A 81 1.92 15.43 -5.58
N ARG A 82 0.84 15.40 -4.79
CA ARG A 82 0.62 14.37 -3.78
C ARG A 82 0.40 13.00 -4.41
N LEU A 83 -0.42 12.91 -5.45
CA LEU A 83 -0.70 11.66 -6.14
C LEU A 83 0.57 11.12 -6.82
N ARG A 84 1.42 11.98 -7.39
CA ARG A 84 2.75 11.59 -7.88
C ARG A 84 3.64 11.03 -6.77
N TYR A 85 3.69 11.70 -5.63
CA TYR A 85 4.43 11.19 -4.47
C TYR A 85 3.88 9.82 -3.97
N TRP A 86 2.57 9.62 -4.06
CA TRP A 86 1.96 8.34 -3.70
C TRP A 86 2.39 7.24 -4.65
N ASP A 87 2.32 7.48 -5.95
CA ASP A 87 2.74 6.57 -7.01
C ASP A 87 4.22 6.18 -6.87
N ASP A 88 5.11 7.18 -6.80
CA ASP A 88 6.56 6.97 -6.82
C ASP A 88 7.11 6.24 -5.58
N ARG A 89 6.53 6.48 -4.39
CA ARG A 89 7.18 6.14 -3.12
C ARG A 89 6.32 5.37 -2.14
N CYS A 90 5.01 5.44 -2.27
CA CYS A 90 4.11 4.99 -1.21
C CYS A 90 3.32 3.75 -1.59
N ILE A 91 2.63 3.79 -2.73
CA ILE A 91 1.63 2.78 -3.12
C ILE A 91 2.27 1.41 -3.23
N HIS A 92 3.41 1.31 -3.91
CA HIS A 92 4.13 0.04 -4.07
C HIS A 92 4.55 -0.55 -2.72
N ASN A 93 5.14 0.27 -1.83
CA ASN A 93 5.55 -0.16 -0.50
C ASN A 93 4.38 -0.56 0.41
N TRP A 94 3.25 0.15 0.32
CA TRP A 94 2.05 -0.21 1.06
C TRP A 94 1.50 -1.54 0.57
N TYR A 95 1.38 -1.70 -0.75
CA TYR A 95 0.88 -2.93 -1.36
C TYR A 95 1.76 -4.13 -1.00
N LEU A 96 3.08 -4.04 -1.17
CA LEU A 96 4.01 -5.11 -0.80
C LEU A 96 3.89 -5.51 0.67
N HIS A 97 3.94 -4.55 1.60
CA HIS A 97 3.84 -4.87 3.02
C HIS A 97 2.47 -5.46 3.40
N PHE A 98 1.39 -5.10 2.70
CA PHE A 98 0.07 -5.69 2.94
C PHE A 98 -0.06 -7.08 2.32
N THR A 99 0.53 -7.33 1.15
CA THR A 99 0.61 -8.67 0.54
C THR A 99 1.44 -9.62 1.41
N GLN A 100 2.57 -9.17 1.97
CA GLN A 100 3.34 -9.94 2.95
C GLN A 100 2.49 -10.27 4.19
N LEU A 101 1.68 -9.32 4.67
CA LEU A 101 0.77 -9.58 5.80
C LEU A 101 -0.28 -10.66 5.47
N VAL A 102 -0.70 -10.77 4.20
CA VAL A 102 -1.55 -11.86 3.71
C VAL A 102 -0.80 -13.20 3.72
N ALA A 103 0.43 -13.21 3.22
CA ALA A 103 1.26 -14.41 3.16
C ALA A 103 1.58 -14.99 4.55
N VAL A 104 1.72 -14.15 5.58
CA VAL A 104 2.04 -14.59 6.95
C VAL A 104 0.94 -15.45 7.57
N GLY A 105 -0.35 -15.28 7.20
CA GLY A 105 -1.45 -16.16 7.61
C GLY A 105 -2.34 -15.64 8.74
N PRO A 106 -1.88 -15.56 10.02
CA PRO A 106 -2.71 -15.15 11.16
C PRO A 106 -3.39 -13.78 11.03
N PHE A 107 -2.84 -12.90 10.19
CA PHE A 107 -3.36 -11.56 9.94
C PHE A 107 -3.87 -11.37 8.51
N ALA A 108 -4.09 -12.46 7.75
CA ALA A 108 -4.39 -12.39 6.33
C ALA A 108 -5.66 -11.60 6.02
N VAL A 109 -6.69 -11.72 6.87
CA VAL A 109 -7.93 -10.94 6.73
C VAL A 109 -7.66 -9.43 6.85
N ALA A 110 -6.79 -9.01 7.77
CA ALA A 110 -6.40 -7.62 7.89
C ALA A 110 -5.60 -7.14 6.66
N GLY A 111 -4.69 -7.98 6.16
CA GLY A 111 -3.95 -7.72 4.91
C GLY A 111 -4.89 -7.50 3.72
N LEU A 112 -5.86 -8.40 3.51
CA LEU A 112 -6.85 -8.29 2.43
C LEU A 112 -7.70 -7.02 2.54
N VAL A 113 -8.14 -6.67 3.75
CA VAL A 113 -8.88 -5.42 3.99
C VAL A 113 -8.04 -4.20 3.62
N LEU A 114 -6.76 -4.19 4.00
CA LEU A 114 -5.85 -3.08 3.69
C LEU A 114 -5.59 -2.97 2.18
N MET A 115 -5.32 -4.09 1.50
CA MET A 115 -5.18 -4.12 0.03
C MET A 115 -6.44 -3.61 -0.67
N ALA A 116 -7.63 -4.04 -0.22
CA ALA A 116 -8.91 -3.58 -0.78
C ALA A 116 -9.12 -2.07 -0.55
N CYS A 117 -8.71 -1.54 0.61
CA CYS A 117 -8.76 -0.10 0.89
C CYS A 117 -7.81 0.67 -0.04
N THR A 118 -6.57 0.20 -0.21
CA THR A 118 -5.60 0.80 -1.13
C THR A 118 -6.13 0.81 -2.57
N ALA A 119 -6.66 -0.32 -3.05
CA ALA A 119 -7.23 -0.42 -4.39
C ALA A 119 -8.40 0.56 -4.60
N ARG A 120 -9.32 0.65 -3.62
CA ARG A 120 -10.45 1.59 -3.67
C ARG A 120 -9.99 3.05 -3.69
N VAL A 121 -9.02 3.41 -2.84
CA VAL A 121 -8.47 4.77 -2.81
C VAL A 121 -7.81 5.09 -4.15
N CYS A 122 -6.97 4.20 -4.68
CA CYS A 122 -6.31 4.40 -5.97
C CYS A 122 -7.32 4.56 -7.11
N ARG A 123 -8.46 3.84 -7.05
CA ARG A 123 -9.51 3.94 -8.08
C ARG A 123 -10.19 5.29 -8.04
N ILE A 124 -10.51 5.79 -6.85
CA ILE A 124 -11.16 7.08 -6.66
C ILE A 124 -10.21 8.23 -7.02
N THR A 125 -8.93 8.10 -6.70
CA THR A 125 -7.91 9.10 -7.06
C THR A 125 -7.50 9.04 -8.53
N GLY A 126 -7.89 8.00 -9.26
CA GLY A 126 -7.53 7.78 -10.66
C GLY A 126 -6.12 7.25 -10.87
N ILE A 127 -5.41 6.88 -9.80
CA ILE A 127 -4.13 6.19 -9.89
C ILE A 127 -4.31 4.78 -10.47
N THR A 128 -5.43 4.10 -10.16
CA THR A 128 -5.69 2.72 -10.64
C THR A 128 -5.88 2.60 -12.14
N ASN A 129 -6.26 3.65 -12.88
CA ASN A 129 -6.30 3.56 -14.35
C ASN A 129 -4.93 3.19 -14.96
N LEU A 130 -3.85 3.40 -14.22
CA LEU A 130 -2.50 3.01 -14.60
C LEU A 130 -2.11 1.61 -14.10
N TYR A 131 -2.67 1.17 -12.96
CA TYR A 131 -2.38 -0.12 -12.34
C TYR A 131 -3.34 -1.24 -12.74
N GLU A 132 -4.51 -0.95 -13.34
CA GLU A 132 -5.37 -1.99 -13.94
C GLU A 132 -4.69 -2.62 -15.17
N GLU A 133 -3.84 -1.87 -15.87
CA GLU A 133 -3.01 -2.37 -16.98
C GLU A 133 -1.86 -3.25 -16.45
N ILE A 134 -1.13 -2.77 -15.44
CA ILE A 134 0.03 -3.48 -14.84
C ILE A 134 -0.41 -4.67 -13.96
N GLY A 135 -1.42 -4.48 -13.10
CA GLY A 135 -1.94 -5.51 -12.20
C GLY A 135 -2.68 -6.63 -12.90
N SER A 136 -3.23 -6.38 -14.10
CA SER A 136 -3.73 -7.41 -15.02
C SER A 136 -2.59 -8.33 -15.46
N GLU A 137 -1.44 -7.78 -15.82
CA GLU A 137 -0.29 -8.56 -16.30
C GLU A 137 0.37 -9.32 -15.16
N ASP A 138 0.59 -8.69 -14.00
CA ASP A 138 1.22 -9.33 -12.85
C ASP A 138 0.33 -10.43 -12.22
N MET A 139 -0.99 -10.20 -12.07
CA MET A 139 -1.89 -11.28 -11.60
C MET A 139 -2.00 -12.42 -12.61
N LYS A 140 -1.96 -12.13 -13.91
CA LYS A 140 -2.01 -13.16 -14.95
C LYS A 140 -0.71 -13.96 -15.00
N MET A 141 0.43 -13.32 -14.75
CA MET A 141 1.73 -13.97 -14.58
C MET A 141 1.74 -14.88 -13.34
N ILE A 142 1.28 -14.38 -12.19
CA ILE A 142 1.20 -15.18 -10.95
C ILE A 142 0.21 -16.34 -11.09
N LEU A 143 -0.95 -16.12 -11.70
CA LEU A 143 -1.93 -17.19 -11.95
C LEU A 143 -1.38 -18.23 -12.94
N GLY A 144 -0.61 -17.81 -13.96
CA GLY A 144 0.09 -18.73 -14.87
C GLY A 144 1.15 -19.57 -14.15
N ALA A 145 2.01 -18.94 -13.34
CA ALA A 145 3.03 -19.63 -12.55
C ALA A 145 2.45 -20.58 -11.49
N VAL A 146 1.23 -20.32 -11.00
CA VAL A 146 0.48 -21.22 -10.11
C VAL A 146 -0.03 -22.44 -10.87
N ASP A 147 -0.56 -22.26 -12.08
CA ASP A 147 -1.09 -23.34 -12.92
C ASP A 147 0.04 -24.26 -13.44
N ASP A 148 1.21 -23.68 -13.72
CA ASP A 148 2.41 -24.38 -14.16
C ASP A 148 3.25 -24.98 -13.00
N GLY A 149 2.89 -24.65 -11.74
CA GLY A 149 3.55 -25.19 -10.55
C GLY A 149 4.95 -24.61 -10.24
N GLU A 150 5.32 -23.49 -10.85
CA GLU A 150 6.67 -22.90 -10.79
C GLU A 150 6.83 -21.73 -9.79
N ILE A 151 5.86 -21.56 -8.88
CA ILE A 151 5.83 -20.46 -7.89
C ILE A 151 7.16 -20.30 -7.13
N ALA A 152 7.80 -21.42 -6.78
CA ALA A 152 9.05 -21.42 -6.01
C ALA A 152 10.29 -20.97 -6.82
N ASN A 153 10.29 -21.17 -8.14
CA ASN A 153 11.46 -20.88 -8.98
C ASN A 153 11.50 -19.42 -9.45
N GLU A 154 10.35 -18.82 -9.79
CA GLU A 154 10.31 -17.44 -10.28
C GLU A 154 10.28 -16.39 -9.15
N PHE A 155 9.59 -16.67 -8.05
CA PHE A 155 9.40 -15.70 -6.96
C PHE A 155 10.20 -16.02 -5.68
N GLY A 156 10.93 -17.15 -5.66
CA GLY A 156 11.75 -17.57 -4.52
C GLY A 156 12.87 -16.60 -4.16
N GLY A 157 13.37 -15.81 -5.13
CA GLY A 157 14.44 -14.83 -4.91
C GLY A 157 14.00 -13.51 -4.26
N LEU A 158 12.69 -13.27 -4.11
CA LEU A 158 12.16 -12.07 -3.44
C LEU A 158 11.95 -12.27 -1.92
N LEU A 159 12.16 -13.51 -1.46
CA LEU A 159 12.22 -13.93 -0.07
C LEU A 159 13.63 -14.43 0.20
N ASP A 160 14.62 -13.55 0.16
CA ASP A 160 15.97 -13.90 0.59
C ASP A 160 15.92 -14.32 2.07
N PRO A 161 16.26 -15.57 2.45
CA PRO A 161 16.19 -16.05 3.82
C PRO A 161 17.42 -15.65 4.65
N GLU A 162 18.22 -14.68 4.20
CA GLU A 162 19.23 -14.02 5.02
C GLU A 162 18.61 -12.96 5.97
N GLU A 163 17.46 -13.27 6.60
CA GLU A 163 17.20 -12.71 7.93
C GLU A 163 17.98 -13.57 8.93
N GLU A 164 19.15 -13.05 9.30
CA GLU A 164 20.04 -13.47 10.38
C GLU A 164 19.23 -13.94 11.61
N TRP A 165 19.01 -15.26 11.72
CA TRP A 165 18.48 -15.88 12.91
C TRP A 165 19.53 -15.71 14.01
N GLY A 166 19.28 -14.79 14.94
CA GLY A 166 20.17 -14.52 16.07
C GLY A 166 20.57 -15.81 16.80
N GLU A 167 21.86 -15.96 17.02
CA GLU A 167 22.47 -17.09 17.71
C GLU A 167 22.05 -17.11 19.19
N VAL A 168 21.62 -18.28 19.68
CA VAL A 168 21.28 -18.46 21.10
C VAL A 168 22.58 -18.58 21.89
N VAL A 169 22.93 -17.53 22.63
CA VAL A 169 24.03 -17.57 23.62
C VAL A 169 23.52 -18.31 24.87
N GLU A 170 24.04 -19.50 25.12
CA GLU A 170 23.83 -20.19 26.39
C GLU A 170 24.54 -19.42 27.50
N ARG A 171 23.87 -19.25 28.65
CA ARG A 171 24.51 -18.68 29.84
C ARG A 171 25.50 -19.70 30.37
N GLU A 172 26.77 -19.33 30.46
CA GLU A 172 27.73 -20.02 31.30
C GLU A 172 27.18 -20.05 32.74
N GLU A 173 26.94 -21.26 33.25
CA GLU A 173 26.77 -21.46 34.67
C GLU A 173 28.13 -21.19 35.31
N ASP A 174 28.25 -20.03 35.97
CA ASP A 174 29.34 -19.75 36.88
C ASP A 174 29.28 -20.75 38.05
N GLU A 175 29.91 -21.91 37.90
CA GLU A 175 30.31 -22.78 39.00
C GLU A 175 31.57 -22.20 39.67
N ALA A 176 31.39 -21.47 40.78
CA ALA A 176 32.29 -21.44 41.95
C ALA A 176 31.66 -20.71 43.15
#